data_AF-X1GG88-F1
#
_entry.id   AF-X1GG88-F1
#
_cell.length_a   1.000
_cell.length_b   1.000
_cell.length_c   1.000
_cell.angle_alpha   90.00
_cell.angle_beta   90.00
_cell.angle_gamma   90.00
#
_symmetry.space_group_name_H-M   'P 1'
#
loop_
_entity.id
_entity.type
_entity.pdbx_description
1 polymer ?
#
loop_
_entity_poly.entity_id
_entity_poly.type
_entity_poly.pdbx_seq_one_letter_code
_entity_poly.pdbx_strand_id
1 'polypeptide(L)' 'MLSMGGPRLALILAAAGSSTRMGGDLRKPFIELLGLPVICHALKRFQGINGL' A
#
# COMPACT_ATOMS: atom_id res chain seq x y z
N MET A 1 -26.69 24.38 8.99
CA MET A 1 -26.08 23.27 9.76
C MET A 1 -24.71 23.02 9.15
N LEU A 2 -23.64 23.56 9.75
CA LEU A 2 -22.28 23.36 9.27
C LEU A 2 -21.90 21.90 9.55
N SER A 3 -21.65 21.12 8.50
CA SER A 3 -21.06 19.79 8.65
C SER A 3 -19.65 19.99 9.22
N MET A 4 -19.47 19.61 10.48
CA MET A 4 -18.15 19.48 11.08
C MET A 4 -17.40 18.44 10.26
N GLY A 5 -16.38 18.89 9.52
CA GLY A 5 -15.62 18.05 8.59
C GLY A 5 -15.13 16.78 9.30
N GLY A 6 -15.44 15.63 8.71
CA GLY A 6 -15.00 14.33 9.22
C GLY A 6 -13.47 14.22 9.31
N PRO A 7 -12.96 13.19 10.00
CA PRO A 7 -11.52 12.98 10.13
C PRO A 7 -10.88 12.81 8.74
N ARG A 8 -9.73 13.44 8.52
CA ARG A 8 -8.90 13.20 7.34
C ARG A 8 -8.00 12.00 7.60
N LEU A 9 -8.05 11.01 6.74
CA LEU A 9 -7.21 9.82 6.86
C LEU A 9 -6.08 9.86 5.83
N ALA A 10 -5.00 9.16 6.12
CA ALA A 10 -3.87 8.98 5.21
C ALA A 10 -3.33 7.56 5.36
N LEU A 11 -2.94 6.95 4.23
CA LEU A 11 -2.30 5.65 4.18
C LEU A 11 -0.80 5.84 3.93
N ILE A 12 0.02 5.29 4.82
CA ILE A 12 1.48 5.26 4.64
C ILE A 12 1.89 3.82 4.38
N LEU A 13 2.37 3.56 3.16
CA LEU A 13 2.93 2.27 2.78
C LEU A 13 4.46 2.32 2.90
N ALA A 14 5.01 1.70 3.95
CA ALA A 14 6.46 1.57 4.11
C ALA A 14 7.03 0.56 3.09
N ALA A 15 7.53 1.08 1.96
CA ALA A 15 7.95 0.29 0.80
C ALA A 15 9.43 0.44 0.42
N ALA A 16 10.25 1.12 1.23
CA ALA A 16 11.63 1.48 0.89
C ALA A 16 12.68 0.36 1.14
N GLY A 17 12.27 -0.80 1.65
CA GLY A 17 13.19 -1.89 2.03
C GLY A 17 14.03 -2.40 0.85
N SER A 18 15.29 -2.77 1.13
CA SER A 18 16.26 -3.26 0.14
C SER A 18 16.14 -4.75 -0.19
N SER A 19 15.33 -5.50 0.54
CA SER A 19 15.03 -6.91 0.23
C SER A 19 16.25 -7.83 0.22
N THR A 20 17.27 -7.51 1.01
CA THR A 20 18.53 -8.27 1.13
C THR A 20 18.32 -9.71 1.60
N ARG A 21 17.26 -9.98 2.38
CA ARG A 21 16.87 -11.35 2.78
C ARG A 21 16.12 -12.14 1.71
N MET A 22 15.75 -11.49 0.60
CA MET A 22 14.99 -12.07 -0.52
C MET A 22 15.83 -12.11 -1.82
N GLY A 23 17.17 -12.00 -1.72
CA GLY A 23 18.07 -11.97 -2.87
C GLY A 23 18.48 -10.56 -3.33
N GLY A 24 17.76 -9.51 -2.94
CA GLY A 24 18.16 -8.11 -3.16
C GLY A 24 18.00 -7.57 -4.59
N ASP A 25 17.93 -8.44 -5.60
CA ASP A 25 17.80 -8.05 -7.02
C ASP A 25 16.48 -7.34 -7.34
N LEU A 26 15.39 -7.75 -6.68
CA LEU A 26 14.07 -7.15 -6.81
C LEU A 26 13.59 -6.62 -5.46
N ARG A 27 13.10 -5.37 -5.44
CA ARG A 27 12.50 -4.78 -4.25
C ARG A 27 11.19 -5.52 -3.93
N LYS A 28 11.00 -5.90 -2.66
CA LYS A 28 9.86 -6.68 -2.15
C LYS A 28 8.49 -6.19 -2.64
N PRO A 29 8.17 -4.88 -2.66
CA PRO A 29 6.87 -4.41 -3.15
C PRO A 29 6.55 -4.85 -4.58
N PHE A 30 7.59 -5.12 -5.38
CA PHE A 30 7.49 -5.52 -6.79
C PHE A 30 7.59 -7.01 -7.04
N ILE A 31 7.85 -7.84 -6.02
CA ILE A 31 7.79 -9.30 -6.16
C ILE A 31 6.36 -9.68 -6.54
N GLU A 32 6.22 -10.47 -7.60
CA GLU A 32 4.91 -10.95 -8.04
C GLU A 32 4.41 -12.11 -7.17
N LEU A 33 3.16 -12.01 -6.75
CA LEU A 33 2.39 -13.09 -6.14
C LEU A 33 1.05 -13.19 -6.85
N LEU A 34 0.72 -14.38 -7.37
CA LEU A 34 -0.52 -14.62 -8.12
C LEU A 34 -0.68 -13.67 -9.33
N GLY A 35 0.43 -13.41 -10.04
CA GLY A 35 0.44 -12.55 -11.23
C GLY A 35 0.30 -11.05 -10.95
N LEU A 36 0.45 -10.61 -9.69
CA LEU A 36 0.43 -9.19 -9.32
C LEU A 36 1.56 -8.86 -8.34
N PRO A 37 2.22 -7.70 -8.47
CA PRO A 37 3.14 -7.21 -7.46
C PRO A 37 2.52 -7.18 -6.06
N VAL A 38 3.28 -7.52 -5.02
CA VAL A 38 2.82 -7.52 -3.62
C VAL A 38 2.15 -6.19 -3.22
N ILE A 39 2.68 -5.05 -3.69
CA ILE A 39 2.10 -3.74 -3.38
C ILE A 39 0.68 -3.57 -3.91
N CYS A 40 0.33 -4.19 -5.04
CA CYS A 40 -1.02 -4.14 -5.58
C CYS A 40 -2.04 -4.81 -4.66
N HIS A 41 -1.66 -5.91 -4.00
CA HIS A 41 -2.52 -6.58 -3.02
C HIS A 41 -2.82 -5.68 -1.82
N ALA A 42 -1.83 -4.90 -1.37
CA ALA A 42 -2.03 -3.91 -0.30
C ALA A 42 -2.96 -2.77 -0.76
N LEU A 43 -2.67 -2.13 -1.89
CA LEU A 43 -3.46 -1.01 -2.42
C LEU A 43 -4.93 -1.40 -2.64
N LYS A 44 -5.19 -2.58 -3.22
CA LYS A 44 -6.55 -3.09 -3.46
C LYS A 44 -7.40 -3.21 -2.20
N ARG A 45 -6.80 -3.44 -1.03
CA ARG A 45 -7.53 -3.52 0.25
C ARG A 45 -8.09 -2.18 0.73
N PHE A 46 -7.49 -1.08 0.28
CA PHE A 46 -7.90 0.27 0.65
C PHE A 46 -8.66 0.99 -0.46
N GLN A 47 -8.88 0.34 -1.61
CA GLN A 47 -9.72 0.86 -2.67
C GLN A 47 -11.17 1.02 -2.19
N GLY A 48 -11.74 2.20 -2.39
CA GLY A 48 -13.15 2.48 -2.09
C GLY A 48 -13.44 2.85 -0.63
N ILE A 49 -12.42 3.03 0.21
CA ILE A 49 -12.61 3.56 1.56
C ILE A 49 -12.88 5.07 1.46
N ASN A 50 -14.09 5.49 1.80
CA ASN A 50 -14.42 6.92 1.85
C ASN A 50 -13.56 7.63 2.91
N GLY A 51 -12.85 8.67 2.47
CA GLY A 51 -11.96 9.44 3.34
C GLY A 51 -10.51 8.96 3.36
N LEU A 52 -10.14 7.98 2.51
CA LEU A 52 -8.77 7.52 2.27
C LEU A 52 -8.39 7.56 0.77
#